data_AF-A0A090W0C8-F1
#
_entry.id   AF-A0A090W0C8-F1
#
_cell.length_a   1.000
_cell.length_b   1.000
_cell.length_c   1.000
_cell.angle_alpha   90.00
_cell.angle_beta   90.00
_cell.angle_gamma   90.00
#
_symmetry.space_group_name_H-M   'P 1'
#
loop_
_entity.id
_entity.type
_entity.pdbx_description
1 polymer ?
#
loop_
_entity_poly.entity_id
_entity_poly.type
_entity_poly.pdbx_seq_one_letter_code
_entity_poly.pdbx_strand_id
1 'polypeptide(L)'
;MKKTNNFLITMLVAFVLSCVGDDNFGVPNITNENPDIPVEKITTFKAIKSLYEQAINGGNTTVVVRDDIYIEGYVISSDKAGNFFEELIIQNKIDDSNPDNDPRLGFKIDINQSSLSDTYQLGQKVFIKLQGLTLGETSGVVTIGKGDAVNVQQIQATEYRDIILRTNDIVEIKPKVVALENLTEADENTLIQLQNMQLNRFELGASFASESFDEFDGLRLLESCESGIQIIMQTSTFSDFKSLIVPQGSGTITGVFSRDFRDNFNVLVINSSADINFDSTERCDPIDFSCGLATTIGTGNLLYEDFEPQRNNRPIEIDGWTNYIEAGTQAWEGYSSTSSNASLGVLLDFSLPVLVI
;
A
#
# COMPACT_ATOMS: atom_id res chain seq x y z
N MET A 1 48.39 -47.52 64.52
CA MET A 1 47.69 -46.57 63.63
C MET A 1 47.00 -47.34 62.51
N LYS A 2 45.67 -47.42 62.51
CA LYS A 2 44.82 -47.85 61.37
C LYS A 2 43.35 -47.67 61.78
N LYS A 3 42.89 -46.41 61.81
CA LYS A 3 41.48 -46.02 62.00
C LYS A 3 41.21 -44.76 61.20
N THR A 4 41.25 -44.87 59.88
CA THR A 4 40.95 -43.76 58.97
C THR A 4 40.53 -44.29 57.60
N ASN A 5 39.57 -45.22 57.56
CA ASN A 5 39.02 -45.67 56.26
C ASN A 5 37.51 -45.93 56.23
N ASN A 6 36.78 -45.67 57.32
CA ASN A 6 35.31 -45.84 57.36
C ASN A 6 34.53 -44.52 57.42
N PHE A 7 35.20 -43.36 57.37
CA PHE A 7 34.52 -42.05 57.37
C PHE A 7 34.38 -41.43 55.96
N LEU A 8 35.25 -41.83 55.02
CA LEU A 8 35.19 -41.36 53.64
C LEU A 8 34.10 -42.05 52.79
N ILE A 9 33.67 -43.26 53.17
CA ILE A 9 32.62 -43.98 52.45
C ILE A 9 31.22 -43.46 52.82
N THR A 10 31.04 -42.96 54.05
CA THR A 10 29.74 -42.44 54.52
C THR A 10 29.43 -41.04 53.99
N MET A 11 30.45 -40.26 53.58
CA MET A 11 30.27 -38.93 53.01
C MET A 11 29.98 -38.95 51.50
N LEU A 12 30.25 -40.07 50.81
CA LEU A 12 29.96 -40.23 49.38
C LEU A 12 28.53 -40.72 49.10
N VAL A 13 27.86 -41.33 50.07
CA VAL A 13 26.49 -41.87 49.94
C VAL A 13 25.40 -40.82 50.23
N ALA A 14 25.76 -39.67 50.82
CA ALA A 14 24.81 -38.59 51.13
C ALA A 14 24.48 -37.67 49.93
N PHE A 15 25.20 -37.78 48.81
CA PHE A 15 24.99 -36.94 47.61
C PHE A 15 24.02 -37.53 46.57
N VAL A 16 23.49 -38.74 46.78
CA VAL A 16 22.61 -39.41 45.81
C VAL A 16 21.11 -39.37 46.17
N LEU A 17 20.72 -38.59 47.17
CA LEU A 17 19.31 -38.46 47.61
C LEU A 17 18.71 -37.04 47.46
N SER A 18 19.40 -36.10 46.82
CA SER A 18 18.83 -34.77 46.52
C SER A 18 18.26 -34.70 45.10
N CYS A 19 17.64 -35.77 44.62
CA CYS A 19 16.73 -35.67 43.50
C CYS A 19 15.42 -35.08 44.07
N VAL A 20 15.36 -33.75 44.14
CA VAL A 20 14.10 -33.03 44.30
C VAL A 20 13.30 -33.40 43.05
N GLY A 21 12.41 -34.37 43.19
CA GLY A 21 11.41 -34.69 42.20
C GLY A 21 10.38 -33.57 42.20
N ASP A 22 10.71 -32.48 41.54
CA ASP A 22 9.76 -31.42 41.17
C ASP A 22 9.97 -31.10 39.69
N ASP A 23 9.93 -32.15 38.86
CA ASP A 23 9.79 -32.06 37.41
C ASP A 23 8.35 -31.71 37.00
N ASN A 24 7.56 -31.12 37.89
CA ASN A 24 6.35 -30.42 37.48
C ASN A 24 6.71 -28.97 37.18
N PHE A 25 7.50 -28.77 36.12
CA PHE A 25 7.38 -27.56 35.34
C PHE A 25 5.92 -27.55 34.88
N GLY A 26 5.06 -26.86 35.63
CA GLY A 26 3.75 -26.52 35.14
C GLY A 26 3.99 -25.86 33.80
N VAL A 27 3.70 -26.59 32.71
CA VAL A 27 3.56 -25.98 31.41
C VAL A 27 2.67 -24.76 31.64
N PRO A 28 3.11 -23.55 31.24
CA PRO A 28 2.25 -22.38 31.39
C PRO A 28 0.89 -22.77 30.84
N ASN A 29 -0.17 -22.55 31.62
CA ASN A 29 -1.52 -22.72 31.12
C ASN A 29 -1.69 -21.69 29.99
N ILE A 30 -1.34 -22.11 28.77
CA ILE A 30 -1.61 -21.41 27.52
C ILE A 30 -3.07 -21.64 27.16
N THR A 31 -3.96 -21.38 28.11
CA THR A 31 -5.35 -21.10 27.80
C THR A 31 -5.36 -19.72 27.16
N ASN A 32 -5.08 -19.69 25.86
CA ASN A 32 -5.52 -18.59 25.00
C ASN A 32 -7.04 -18.68 24.99
N GLU A 33 -7.71 -18.17 26.02
CA GLU A 33 -9.15 -17.98 25.94
C GLU A 33 -9.41 -16.68 25.17
N ASN A 34 -10.42 -16.71 24.29
CA ASN A 34 -10.84 -15.50 23.60
C ASN A 34 -11.28 -14.46 24.67
N PRO A 35 -10.99 -13.17 24.46
CA PRO A 35 -11.44 -12.12 25.37
C PRO A 35 -12.97 -12.16 25.49
N ASP A 36 -13.48 -12.12 26.73
CA ASP A 36 -14.91 -12.05 27.02
C ASP A 36 -15.37 -10.59 26.98
N ILE A 37 -15.84 -10.14 25.81
CA ILE A 37 -16.33 -8.77 25.58
C ILE A 37 -17.86 -8.77 25.63
N PRO A 38 -18.50 -8.00 26.52
CA PRO A 38 -19.95 -7.88 26.56
C PRO A 38 -20.49 -7.33 25.24
N VAL A 39 -21.49 -8.01 24.66
CA VAL A 39 -22.04 -7.69 23.33
C VAL A 39 -22.58 -6.25 23.29
N GLU A 40 -23.15 -5.76 24.40
CA GLU A 40 -23.65 -4.39 24.54
C GLU A 40 -22.57 -3.30 24.48
N LYS A 41 -21.29 -3.67 24.63
CA LYS A 41 -20.14 -2.77 24.48
C LYS A 41 -19.54 -2.79 23.07
N ILE A 42 -19.95 -3.72 22.23
CA ILE A 42 -19.48 -3.82 20.85
C ILE A 42 -20.28 -2.84 19.99
N THR A 43 -19.57 -1.97 19.28
CA THR A 43 -20.14 -1.03 18.31
C THR A 43 -19.65 -1.35 16.90
N THR A 44 -20.16 -0.62 15.92
CA THR A 44 -19.90 -0.81 14.49
C THR A 44 -18.79 0.12 13.99
N PHE A 45 -18.11 -0.27 12.92
CA PHE A 45 -17.15 0.63 12.26
C PHE A 45 -17.85 1.88 11.74
N LYS A 46 -19.10 1.74 11.27
CA LYS A 46 -19.95 2.88 10.88
C LYS A 46 -20.12 3.90 12.00
N ALA A 47 -20.47 3.45 13.20
CA ALA A 47 -20.66 4.36 14.34
C ALA A 47 -19.37 5.11 14.69
N ILE A 48 -18.22 4.43 14.62
CA ILE A 48 -16.91 5.04 14.86
C ILE A 48 -16.54 6.05 13.77
N LYS A 49 -16.73 5.70 12.48
CA LYS A 49 -16.52 6.65 11.38
C LYS A 49 -17.43 7.86 11.49
N SER A 50 -18.71 7.66 11.80
CA SER A 50 -19.65 8.76 12.00
C SER A 50 -19.33 9.63 13.22
N LEU A 51 -18.77 9.07 14.29
CA LEU A 51 -18.27 9.86 15.43
C LEU A 51 -17.14 10.80 14.99
N TYR A 52 -16.21 10.29 14.18
CA TYR A 52 -15.13 11.07 13.60
C TYR A 52 -15.65 12.16 12.65
N GLU A 53 -16.50 11.81 11.68
CA GLU A 53 -17.08 12.76 10.71
C GLU A 53 -17.86 13.89 11.40
N GLN A 54 -18.59 13.60 12.48
CA GLN A 54 -19.27 14.63 13.27
C GLN A 54 -18.30 15.61 13.94
N ALA A 55 -17.15 15.13 14.41
CA ALA A 55 -16.13 15.99 15.00
C ALA A 55 -15.50 16.93 13.97
N ILE A 56 -15.20 16.40 12.77
CA ILE A 56 -14.67 17.19 11.65
C ILE A 56 -15.67 18.26 11.19
N ASN A 57 -16.94 17.88 11.02
CA ASN A 57 -18.00 18.83 10.68
C ASN A 57 -18.21 19.90 11.77
N GLY A 58 -17.85 19.60 13.02
CA GLY A 58 -17.82 20.54 14.14
C GLY A 58 -16.58 21.44 14.20
N GLY A 59 -15.63 21.30 13.27
CA GLY A 59 -14.39 22.09 13.19
C GLY A 59 -13.21 21.52 13.98
N ASN A 60 -13.29 20.28 14.49
CA ASN A 60 -12.16 19.59 15.08
C ASN A 60 -11.36 18.85 14.01
N THR A 61 -10.13 18.42 14.32
CA THR A 61 -9.33 17.53 13.46
C THR A 61 -9.33 16.08 13.97
N THR A 62 -9.69 15.88 15.24
CA THR A 62 -9.69 14.59 15.91
C THR A 62 -10.84 14.48 16.92
N VAL A 63 -11.11 13.27 17.41
CA VAL A 63 -12.07 13.02 18.49
C VAL A 63 -11.59 11.91 19.42
N VAL A 64 -11.70 12.14 20.73
CA VAL A 64 -11.38 11.15 21.76
C VAL A 64 -12.64 10.36 22.11
N VAL A 65 -12.55 9.03 22.03
CA VAL A 65 -13.63 8.13 22.46
C VAL A 65 -13.58 7.99 23.98
N ARG A 66 -14.65 8.37 24.67
CA ARG A 66 -14.70 8.35 26.15
C ARG A 66 -15.42 7.12 26.72
N ASP A 67 -16.26 6.49 25.92
CA ASP A 67 -17.05 5.34 26.32
C ASP A 67 -16.21 4.06 26.32
N ASP A 68 -16.53 3.14 27.23
CA ASP A 68 -15.94 1.78 27.28
C ASP A 68 -16.60 0.88 26.24
N ILE A 69 -16.26 1.13 24.98
CA ILE A 69 -16.76 0.43 23.80
C ILE A 69 -15.62 -0.19 22.99
N TYR A 70 -15.99 -1.19 22.20
CA TYR A 70 -15.08 -1.99 21.38
C TYR A 70 -15.58 -2.03 19.95
N ILE A 71 -14.67 -2.16 18.99
CA ILE A 71 -15.00 -2.60 17.62
C ILE A 71 -14.38 -3.97 17.37
N GLU A 72 -15.10 -4.82 16.64
CA GLU A 72 -14.62 -6.11 16.14
C GLU A 72 -14.15 -5.94 14.69
N GLY A 73 -12.95 -6.42 14.39
CA GLY A 73 -12.41 -6.40 13.03
C GLY A 73 -11.41 -7.52 12.79
N TYR A 74 -10.93 -7.59 11.55
CA TYR A 74 -9.99 -8.59 11.07
C TYR A 74 -8.76 -7.90 10.52
N VAL A 75 -7.59 -8.42 10.89
CA VAL A 75 -6.29 -7.90 10.44
C VAL A 75 -6.08 -8.20 8.96
N ILE A 76 -5.74 -7.18 8.17
CA ILE A 76 -5.49 -7.30 6.71
C ILE A 76 -4.12 -6.80 6.28
N SER A 77 -3.31 -6.27 7.20
CA SER A 77 -1.91 -5.95 6.96
C SER A 77 -0.96 -6.87 7.72
N SER A 78 0.28 -6.93 7.26
CA SER A 78 1.36 -7.71 7.85
C SER A 78 2.70 -7.03 7.58
N ASP A 79 3.44 -6.73 8.63
CA ASP A 79 4.81 -6.22 8.52
C ASP A 79 5.86 -7.31 8.30
N LYS A 80 5.43 -8.57 8.11
CA LYS A 80 6.33 -9.72 7.97
C LYS A 80 7.30 -9.59 6.80
N ALA A 81 6.83 -9.08 5.66
CA ALA A 81 7.65 -8.81 4.48
C ALA A 81 8.21 -7.37 4.46
N GLY A 82 7.92 -6.58 5.50
CA GLY A 82 8.46 -5.23 5.69
C GLY A 82 7.80 -4.11 4.88
N ASN A 83 6.63 -4.34 4.26
CA ASN A 83 5.93 -3.26 3.54
C ASN A 83 5.10 -2.35 4.45
N PHE A 84 4.54 -2.91 5.53
CA PHE A 84 3.88 -2.16 6.60
C PHE A 84 4.86 -1.97 7.77
N PHE A 85 4.79 -0.84 8.46
CA PHE A 85 5.69 -0.54 9.58
C PHE A 85 4.97 0.28 10.66
N GLU A 86 4.98 -0.19 11.90
CA GLU A 86 4.38 0.51 13.05
C GLU A 86 2.87 0.82 12.88
N GLU A 87 2.19 0.01 12.07
CA GLU A 87 0.77 0.15 11.82
C GLU A 87 0.10 -1.21 11.60
N LEU A 88 -1.17 -1.29 11.99
CA LEU A 88 -2.04 -2.44 11.74
C LEU A 88 -3.29 -1.95 11.02
N ILE A 89 -3.59 -2.51 9.86
CA ILE A 89 -4.81 -2.22 9.13
C ILE A 89 -5.83 -3.32 9.45
N ILE A 90 -7.02 -2.90 9.87
CA ILE A 90 -8.14 -3.80 10.17
C ILE A 90 -9.36 -3.40 9.35
N GLN A 91 -10.20 -4.38 8.99
CA GLN A 91 -11.52 -4.14 8.40
C GLN A 91 -12.60 -4.95 9.12
N ASN A 92 -13.85 -4.48 9.09
CA ASN A 92 -14.96 -5.14 9.80
C ASN A 92 -15.52 -6.38 9.11
N LYS A 93 -15.26 -6.58 7.81
CA LYS A 93 -15.80 -7.69 7.01
C LYS A 93 -14.72 -8.65 6.56
N ILE A 94 -15.09 -9.90 6.35
CA ILE A 94 -14.18 -10.95 5.84
C ILE A 94 -14.26 -11.11 4.33
N ASP A 95 -15.22 -10.44 3.69
CA ASP A 95 -15.53 -10.52 2.26
C ASP A 95 -16.01 -9.16 1.74
N ASP A 96 -16.69 -9.13 0.58
CA ASP A 96 -17.24 -7.94 -0.07
C ASP A 96 -18.60 -7.49 0.49
N SER A 97 -19.10 -8.11 1.57
CA SER A 97 -20.38 -7.74 2.17
C SER A 97 -20.41 -6.28 2.62
N ASN A 98 -21.46 -5.54 2.25
CA ASN A 98 -21.55 -4.11 2.51
C ASN A 98 -22.97 -3.70 2.99
N PRO A 99 -23.42 -4.15 4.17
CA PRO A 99 -24.78 -3.88 4.64
C PRO A 99 -24.93 -2.44 5.16
N ASP A 100 -26.09 -1.82 4.94
CA ASP A 100 -26.33 -0.40 5.28
C ASP A 100 -26.07 -0.05 6.76
N ASN A 101 -26.31 -0.99 7.68
CA ASN A 101 -26.15 -0.79 9.12
C ASN A 101 -24.69 -0.82 9.58
N ASP A 102 -23.82 -1.53 8.87
CA ASP A 102 -22.38 -1.62 9.15
C ASP A 102 -21.63 -1.94 7.84
N PRO A 103 -21.48 -0.95 6.93
CA PRO A 103 -20.81 -1.13 5.65
C PRO A 103 -19.36 -1.57 5.85
N ARG A 104 -18.78 -2.14 4.79
CA ARG A 104 -17.38 -2.54 4.78
C ARG A 104 -16.51 -1.30 4.89
N LEU A 105 -15.74 -1.22 5.97
CA LEU A 105 -14.88 -0.09 6.30
C LEU A 105 -13.58 -0.61 6.92
N GLY A 106 -12.53 0.18 6.77
CA GLY A 106 -11.22 -0.09 7.31
C GLY A 106 -10.72 1.01 8.22
N PHE A 107 -9.87 0.65 9.17
CA PHE A 107 -9.14 1.62 9.98
C PHE A 107 -7.67 1.24 10.07
N LYS A 108 -6.83 2.27 10.05
CA LYS A 108 -5.44 2.17 10.47
C LYS A 108 -5.35 2.27 11.99
N ILE A 109 -4.64 1.36 12.64
CA ILE A 109 -4.24 1.47 14.03
C ILE A 109 -2.76 1.85 14.06
N ASP A 110 -2.44 3.01 14.63
CA ASP A 110 -1.08 3.56 14.66
C ASP A 110 -0.36 3.14 15.95
N ILE A 111 0.76 2.40 15.83
CA ILE A 111 1.36 1.66 16.95
C ILE A 111 2.89 1.80 16.89
N ASN A 112 3.49 2.36 17.94
CA ASN A 112 4.95 2.51 18.08
C ASN A 112 5.61 1.16 18.45
N GLN A 113 5.45 0.16 17.58
CA GLN A 113 5.99 -1.19 17.69
C GLN A 113 6.07 -1.83 16.30
N SER A 114 7.24 -2.35 15.95
CA SER A 114 7.44 -3.19 14.77
C SER A 114 7.26 -4.68 15.08
N SER A 115 7.30 -5.53 14.05
CA SER A 115 7.10 -6.99 14.17
C SER A 115 5.73 -7.35 14.78
N LEU A 116 4.69 -6.58 14.42
CA LEU A 116 3.31 -6.81 14.82
C LEU A 116 2.80 -8.16 14.32
N SER A 117 3.32 -8.66 13.19
CA SER A 117 3.00 -9.98 12.64
C SER A 117 3.37 -11.16 13.55
N ASP A 118 4.28 -10.98 14.52
CA ASP A 118 4.57 -11.99 15.55
C ASP A 118 3.39 -12.18 16.51
N THR A 119 2.52 -11.18 16.63
CA THR A 119 1.38 -11.18 17.55
C THR A 119 0.03 -11.28 16.83
N TYR A 120 -0.11 -10.59 15.69
CA TYR A 120 -1.33 -10.47 14.90
C TYR A 120 -1.13 -11.03 13.50
N GLN A 121 -1.87 -12.08 13.16
CA GLN A 121 -1.81 -12.73 11.85
C GLN A 121 -2.84 -12.13 10.90
N LEU A 122 -2.56 -12.21 9.59
CA LEU A 122 -3.58 -11.91 8.57
C LEU A 122 -4.84 -12.76 8.81
N GLY A 123 -6.00 -12.10 8.77
CA GLY A 123 -7.29 -12.71 9.03
C GLY A 123 -7.60 -12.98 10.49
N GLN A 124 -6.70 -12.64 11.42
CA GLN A 124 -6.98 -12.79 12.84
C GLN A 124 -8.05 -11.79 13.28
N LYS A 125 -9.08 -12.28 13.95
CA LYS A 125 -10.10 -11.43 14.57
C LYS A 125 -9.54 -10.77 15.83
N VAL A 126 -9.76 -9.47 15.93
CA VAL A 126 -9.33 -8.62 17.04
C VAL A 126 -10.48 -7.75 17.53
N PHE A 127 -10.47 -7.43 18.82
CA PHE A 127 -11.28 -6.37 19.40
C PHE A 127 -10.40 -5.18 19.74
N ILE A 128 -10.78 -3.98 19.32
CA ILE A 128 -10.08 -2.75 19.68
C ILE A 128 -10.84 -2.07 20.80
N LYS A 129 -10.23 -1.95 21.98
CA LYS A 129 -10.76 -1.15 23.08
C LYS A 129 -10.58 0.32 22.77
N LEU A 130 -11.68 1.05 22.58
CA LEU A 130 -11.63 2.43 22.09
C LEU A 130 -11.54 3.47 23.21
N GLN A 131 -11.86 3.12 24.46
CA GLN A 131 -11.86 4.09 25.55
C GLN A 131 -10.49 4.76 25.73
N GLY A 132 -10.46 6.09 25.62
CA GLY A 132 -9.26 6.90 25.73
C GLY A 132 -8.40 6.92 24.47
N LEU A 133 -8.83 6.28 23.38
CA LEU A 133 -8.21 6.41 22.06
C LEU A 133 -8.76 7.63 21.31
N THR A 134 -7.97 8.06 20.34
CA THR A 134 -8.22 9.23 19.51
C THR A 134 -8.38 8.78 18.07
N LEU A 135 -9.47 9.21 17.44
CA LEU A 135 -9.73 9.08 16.01
C LEU A 135 -9.29 10.36 15.32
N GLY A 136 -8.59 10.23 14.21
CA GLY A 136 -8.19 11.35 13.36
C GLY A 136 -7.78 10.86 11.98
N GLU A 137 -7.16 11.72 11.21
CA GLU A 137 -6.52 11.35 9.94
C GLU A 137 -5.00 11.37 10.09
N THR A 138 -4.35 10.42 9.43
CA THR A 138 -2.89 10.41 9.29
C THR A 138 -2.57 9.94 7.89
N SER A 139 -1.95 10.83 7.11
CA SER A 139 -1.69 10.61 5.67
C SER A 139 -2.99 10.33 4.90
N GLY A 140 -4.03 11.14 5.12
CA GLY A 140 -5.29 11.06 4.37
C GLY A 140 -6.25 9.95 4.75
N VAL A 141 -5.87 9.03 5.66
CA VAL A 141 -6.73 7.89 6.05
C VAL A 141 -7.14 7.94 7.52
N VAL A 142 -8.35 7.46 7.81
CA VAL A 142 -8.89 7.41 9.18
C VAL A 142 -8.05 6.47 10.04
N THR A 143 -7.53 7.01 11.13
CA THR A 143 -6.53 6.40 12.00
C THR A 143 -7.00 6.43 13.46
N ILE A 144 -6.81 5.31 14.14
CA ILE A 144 -7.00 5.13 15.58
C ILE A 144 -5.63 5.14 16.25
N GLY A 145 -5.46 6.02 17.23
CA GLY A 145 -4.26 6.05 18.07
C GLY A 145 -4.55 6.66 19.44
N LYS A 146 -3.58 7.40 19.99
CA LYS A 146 -3.69 8.20 21.20
C LYS A 146 -3.51 9.69 20.90
N GLY A 147 -3.42 10.52 21.94
CA GLY A 147 -3.13 11.95 21.85
C GLY A 147 -4.34 12.84 22.16
N ASP A 148 -4.09 14.14 22.25
CA ASP A 148 -4.95 15.12 22.90
C ASP A 148 -5.36 16.28 21.97
N ALA A 149 -6.20 15.93 20.99
CA ALA A 149 -7.11 16.82 20.23
C ALA A 149 -6.58 17.50 18.95
N VAL A 150 -5.26 17.52 18.68
CA VAL A 150 -4.74 18.14 17.44
C VAL A 150 -4.33 17.10 16.39
N ASN A 151 -3.57 16.09 16.79
CA ASN A 151 -3.08 15.02 15.91
C ASN A 151 -3.24 13.66 16.60
N VAL A 152 -3.36 12.61 15.81
CA VAL A 152 -3.23 11.24 16.31
C VAL A 152 -1.76 10.98 16.64
N GLN A 153 -1.52 10.30 17.77
CA GLN A 153 -0.22 9.82 18.20
C GLN A 153 -0.24 8.30 18.25
N GLN A 154 0.92 7.68 18.06
CA GLN A 154 1.06 6.23 18.15
C GLN A 154 0.71 5.69 19.53
N ILE A 155 0.03 4.55 19.54
CA ILE A 155 -0.16 3.70 20.73
C ILE A 155 1.20 3.12 21.12
N GLN A 156 1.57 3.20 22.40
CA GLN A 156 2.90 2.78 22.81
C GLN A 156 3.05 1.24 22.87
N ALA A 157 4.27 0.75 22.62
CA ALA A 157 4.63 -0.66 22.70
C ALA A 157 4.23 -1.36 24.01
N THR A 158 4.15 -0.60 25.11
CA THR A 158 3.82 -1.13 26.44
C THR A 158 2.34 -1.38 26.66
N GLU A 159 1.46 -0.83 25.82
CA GLU A 159 0.00 -0.82 26.05
C GLU A 159 -0.82 -1.36 24.89
N TYR A 160 -0.26 -1.50 23.68
CA TYR A 160 -1.04 -1.92 22.52
C TYR A 160 -1.71 -3.29 22.70
N ARG A 161 -1.12 -4.21 23.48
CA ARG A 161 -1.71 -5.53 23.77
C ARG A 161 -2.92 -5.48 24.70
N ASP A 162 -3.05 -4.44 25.51
CA ASP A 162 -4.22 -4.21 26.36
C ASP A 162 -5.34 -3.48 25.61
N ILE A 163 -5.02 -2.92 24.43
CA ILE A 163 -5.93 -2.19 23.56
C ILE A 163 -6.45 -3.09 22.42
N ILE A 164 -5.54 -3.84 21.79
CA ILE A 164 -5.82 -4.70 20.64
C ILE A 164 -5.89 -6.14 21.16
N LEU A 165 -7.09 -6.56 21.50
CA LEU A 165 -7.36 -7.86 22.10
C LEU A 165 -7.54 -8.89 20.99
N ARG A 166 -6.52 -9.71 20.76
CA ARG A 166 -6.58 -10.78 19.77
C ARG A 166 -7.45 -11.95 20.24
N THR A 167 -8.08 -12.61 19.29
CA THR A 167 -8.76 -13.89 19.49
C THR A 167 -7.95 -15.03 18.87
N ASN A 168 -8.33 -16.28 19.09
CA ASN A 168 -7.79 -17.43 18.35
C ASN A 168 -8.47 -17.64 17.00
N ASP A 169 -9.50 -16.87 16.68
CA ASP A 169 -10.22 -17.00 15.43
C ASP A 169 -9.38 -16.36 14.32
N ILE A 170 -8.90 -17.19 13.39
CA ILE A 170 -8.23 -16.75 12.17
C ILE A 170 -9.08 -17.22 11.01
N VAL A 171 -9.48 -16.28 10.16
CA VAL A 171 -10.34 -16.54 9.00
C VAL A 171 -9.63 -16.14 7.71
N GLU A 172 -9.96 -16.81 6.62
CA GLU A 172 -9.52 -16.38 5.31
C GLU A 172 -10.27 -15.10 4.90
N ILE A 173 -9.54 -14.03 4.61
CA ILE A 173 -10.11 -12.77 4.13
C ILE A 173 -10.20 -12.82 2.61
N LYS A 174 -11.40 -12.67 2.08
CA LYS A 174 -11.66 -12.53 0.65
C LYS A 174 -11.63 -11.05 0.30
N PRO A 175 -10.72 -10.59 -0.58
CA PRO A 175 -10.67 -9.19 -0.98
C PRO A 175 -11.94 -8.80 -1.75
N LYS A 176 -12.32 -7.53 -1.65
CA LYS A 176 -13.37 -6.96 -2.51
C LYS A 176 -12.81 -6.85 -3.93
N VAL A 177 -13.38 -7.60 -4.87
CA VAL A 177 -13.05 -7.45 -6.29
C VAL A 177 -13.72 -6.19 -6.82
N VAL A 178 -12.94 -5.25 -7.32
CA VAL A 178 -13.44 -3.93 -7.73
C VAL A 178 -12.64 -3.40 -8.92
N ALA A 179 -13.33 -2.70 -9.82
CA ALA A 179 -12.68 -1.96 -10.90
C ALA A 179 -12.15 -0.62 -10.36
N LEU A 180 -11.05 -0.14 -10.93
CA LEU A 180 -10.33 1.01 -10.41
C LEU A 180 -11.19 2.29 -10.38
N GLU A 181 -12.02 2.49 -11.40
CA GLU A 181 -12.99 3.59 -11.51
C GLU A 181 -14.09 3.59 -10.43
N ASN A 182 -14.32 2.45 -9.77
CA ASN A 182 -15.39 2.29 -8.79
C ASN A 182 -14.89 2.40 -7.35
N LEU A 183 -13.60 2.70 -7.15
CA LEU A 183 -13.03 2.94 -5.84
C LEU A 183 -13.56 4.25 -5.25
N THR A 184 -13.82 4.22 -3.96
CA THR A 184 -14.34 5.36 -3.19
C THR A 184 -13.58 5.49 -1.88
N GLU A 185 -13.77 6.59 -1.15
CA GLU A 185 -13.22 6.78 0.21
C GLU A 185 -13.65 5.67 1.18
N ALA A 186 -14.78 5.00 0.94
CA ALA A 186 -15.21 3.87 1.77
C ALA A 186 -14.33 2.61 1.60
N ASP A 187 -13.55 2.54 0.51
CA ASP A 187 -12.62 1.44 0.26
C ASP A 187 -11.24 1.67 0.89
N GLU A 188 -10.96 2.86 1.42
CA GLU A 188 -9.70 3.16 2.11
C GLU A 188 -9.51 2.28 3.35
N ASN A 189 -8.26 1.89 3.61
CA ASN A 189 -7.86 0.95 4.65
C ASN A 189 -8.53 -0.43 4.53
N THR A 190 -8.94 -0.83 3.33
CA THR A 190 -9.57 -2.14 3.12
C THR A 190 -8.83 -2.98 2.08
N LEU A 191 -8.97 -4.30 2.16
CA LEU A 191 -8.33 -5.25 1.26
C LEU A 191 -9.13 -5.41 -0.03
N ILE A 192 -8.58 -4.92 -1.13
CA ILE A 192 -9.20 -4.98 -2.46
C ILE A 192 -8.38 -5.87 -3.40
N GLN A 193 -9.03 -6.37 -4.44
CA GLN A 193 -8.38 -7.04 -5.55
C GLN A 193 -8.78 -6.34 -6.84
N LEU A 194 -7.77 -5.86 -7.56
CA LEU A 194 -7.92 -5.28 -8.89
C LEU A 194 -7.67 -6.37 -9.94
N GLN A 195 -8.49 -6.36 -10.98
CA GLN A 195 -8.41 -7.31 -12.09
C GLN A 195 -7.87 -6.63 -13.34
N ASN A 196 -7.28 -7.44 -14.22
CA ASN A 196 -6.76 -7.01 -15.52
C ASN A 196 -5.81 -5.81 -15.40
N MET A 197 -4.96 -5.83 -14.37
CA MET A 197 -3.93 -4.82 -14.13
C MET A 197 -2.63 -5.25 -14.78
N GLN A 198 -1.83 -4.27 -15.19
CA GLN A 198 -0.46 -4.47 -15.63
C GLN A 198 0.45 -3.35 -15.10
N LEU A 199 1.75 -3.61 -15.05
CA LEU A 199 2.74 -2.55 -14.85
C LEU A 199 2.76 -1.65 -16.08
N ASN A 200 2.85 -0.33 -15.92
CA ASN A 200 2.92 0.59 -17.04
C ASN A 200 4.14 0.29 -17.93
N ARG A 201 3.97 0.40 -19.25
CA ARG A 201 5.01 0.07 -20.24
C ARG A 201 6.34 0.82 -20.07
N PHE A 202 6.33 2.00 -19.45
CA PHE A 202 7.55 2.79 -19.20
C PHE A 202 8.32 2.33 -17.97
N GLU A 203 7.74 1.44 -17.15
CA GLU A 203 8.36 0.87 -15.95
C GLU A 203 8.75 -0.60 -16.13
N LEU A 204 8.72 -1.12 -17.37
CA LEU A 204 9.10 -2.50 -17.62
C LEU A 204 10.54 -2.79 -17.17
N GLY A 205 10.72 -3.92 -16.49
CA GLY A 205 11.97 -4.31 -15.85
C GLY A 205 12.27 -3.62 -14.52
N ALA A 206 11.40 -2.75 -14.00
CA ALA A 206 11.59 -2.14 -12.69
C ALA A 206 11.48 -3.16 -11.55
N SER A 207 12.30 -2.96 -10.53
CA SER A 207 12.17 -3.63 -9.23
C SER A 207 10.96 -3.08 -8.45
N PHE A 208 10.52 -3.73 -7.38
CA PHE A 208 9.43 -3.18 -6.54
C PHE A 208 9.81 -1.86 -5.86
N ALA A 209 11.03 -1.76 -5.30
CA ALA A 209 11.50 -0.60 -4.55
C ALA A 209 13.04 -0.57 -4.38
N SER A 210 13.79 -0.87 -5.44
CA SER A 210 15.26 -0.94 -5.43
C SER A 210 15.91 -0.15 -6.57
N GLU A 211 15.18 0.76 -7.21
CA GLU A 211 15.74 1.67 -8.20
C GLU A 211 16.56 2.77 -7.52
N SER A 212 17.51 3.37 -8.26
CA SER A 212 18.41 4.38 -7.71
C SER A 212 17.73 5.66 -7.24
N PHE A 213 16.49 5.89 -7.66
CA PHE A 213 15.65 7.03 -7.29
C PHE A 213 14.62 6.70 -6.20
N ASP A 214 14.52 5.43 -5.76
CA ASP A 214 13.64 5.06 -4.64
C ASP A 214 14.29 5.48 -3.31
N GLU A 215 13.60 6.30 -2.52
CA GLU A 215 14.09 6.78 -1.22
C GLU A 215 13.55 5.93 -0.06
N PHE A 216 12.33 6.24 0.38
CA PHE A 216 11.63 5.53 1.46
C PHE A 216 10.70 4.44 0.92
N ASP A 217 10.11 4.72 -0.25
CA ASP A 217 9.22 3.82 -0.95
C ASP A 217 9.57 3.81 -2.45
N GLY A 218 9.45 2.63 -3.06
CA GLY A 218 9.29 2.48 -4.49
C GLY A 218 7.83 2.68 -4.87
N LEU A 219 7.62 3.60 -5.82
CA LEU A 219 6.32 3.88 -6.39
C LEU A 219 6.31 3.32 -7.82
N ARG A 220 5.37 2.42 -8.11
CA ARG A 220 5.22 1.81 -9.43
C ARG A 220 3.85 2.07 -9.99
N LEU A 221 3.80 2.52 -11.23
CA LEU A 221 2.56 2.87 -11.91
C LEU A 221 1.93 1.61 -12.51
N LEU A 222 0.77 1.23 -11.99
CA LEU A 222 -0.07 0.19 -12.55
C LEU A 222 -1.18 0.81 -13.39
N GLU A 223 -1.63 0.08 -14.40
CA GLU A 223 -2.74 0.49 -15.27
C GLU A 223 -3.73 -0.63 -15.50
N SER A 224 -5.01 -0.27 -15.57
CA SER A 224 -6.10 -1.17 -15.91
C SER A 224 -6.16 -1.38 -17.42
N CYS A 225 -6.18 -2.63 -17.85
CA CYS A 225 -6.36 -2.98 -19.25
C CYS A 225 -7.76 -2.73 -19.79
N GLU A 226 -8.74 -2.57 -18.91
CA GLU A 226 -10.12 -2.32 -19.32
C GLU A 226 -10.38 -0.83 -19.51
N SER A 227 -9.94 0.00 -18.56
CA SER A 227 -10.27 1.42 -18.51
C SER A 227 -9.10 2.35 -18.85
N GLY A 228 -7.85 1.85 -18.85
CA GLY A 228 -6.64 2.67 -18.99
C GLY A 228 -6.34 3.56 -17.78
N ILE A 229 -7.15 3.49 -16.72
CA ILE A 229 -6.96 4.25 -15.48
C ILE A 229 -5.76 3.68 -14.73
N GLN A 230 -5.03 4.55 -14.06
CA GLN A 230 -3.78 4.23 -13.39
C GLN A 230 -3.89 4.36 -11.87
N ILE A 231 -3.10 3.57 -11.16
CA ILE A 231 -2.92 3.64 -9.71
C ILE A 231 -1.46 3.37 -9.36
N ILE A 232 -0.97 3.96 -8.27
CA ILE A 232 0.39 3.73 -7.80
C ILE A 232 0.39 2.56 -6.83
N MET A 233 1.19 1.54 -7.12
CA MET A 233 1.59 0.55 -6.14
C MET A 233 2.75 1.11 -5.31
N GLN A 234 2.60 1.08 -3.99
CA GLN A 234 3.63 1.52 -3.05
C GLN A 234 4.29 0.31 -2.38
N THR A 235 5.62 0.26 -2.43
CA THR A 235 6.42 -0.74 -1.73
C THR A 235 7.55 -0.06 -0.96
N SER A 236 7.70 -0.36 0.33
CA SER A 236 8.77 0.16 1.16
C SER A 236 10.14 -0.33 0.70
N THR A 237 11.15 0.54 0.74
CA THR A 237 12.56 0.17 0.53
C THR A 237 13.13 -0.67 1.67
N PHE A 238 12.37 -0.94 2.73
CA PHE A 238 12.70 -1.88 3.81
C PHE A 238 12.11 -3.28 3.59
N SER A 239 11.26 -3.47 2.58
CA SER A 239 10.66 -4.77 2.30
C SER A 239 11.68 -5.82 1.85
N ASP A 240 11.44 -7.09 2.16
CA ASP A 240 12.32 -8.20 1.78
C ASP A 240 12.26 -8.53 0.28
N PHE A 241 11.22 -8.07 -0.41
CA PHE A 241 10.98 -8.28 -1.83
C PHE A 241 11.29 -7.06 -2.71
N LYS A 242 11.82 -5.96 -2.13
CA LYS A 242 12.08 -4.70 -2.84
C LYS A 242 12.90 -4.84 -4.13
N SER A 243 13.86 -5.75 -4.16
CA SER A 243 14.79 -5.94 -5.29
C SER A 243 14.28 -6.96 -6.30
N LEU A 244 13.14 -7.61 -6.05
CA LEU A 244 12.50 -8.45 -7.05
C LEU A 244 12.00 -7.56 -8.19
N ILE A 245 12.03 -8.11 -9.41
CA ILE A 245 11.43 -7.46 -10.57
C ILE A 245 9.91 -7.64 -10.48
N VAL A 246 9.17 -6.56 -10.67
CA VAL A 246 7.70 -6.62 -10.71
C VAL A 246 7.30 -7.54 -11.88
N PRO A 247 6.33 -8.45 -11.73
CA PRO A 247 5.83 -9.24 -12.85
C PRO A 247 5.45 -8.35 -14.04
N GLN A 248 5.83 -8.76 -15.25
CA GLN A 248 5.75 -7.91 -16.45
C GLN A 248 4.48 -8.14 -17.28
N GLY A 249 3.74 -9.21 -16.99
CA GLY A 249 2.49 -9.55 -17.66
C GLY A 249 1.31 -8.69 -17.23
N SER A 250 0.11 -9.24 -17.41
CA SER A 250 -1.13 -8.72 -16.83
C SER A 250 -1.80 -9.77 -15.95
N GLY A 251 -2.66 -9.31 -15.04
CA GLY A 251 -3.46 -10.20 -14.21
C GLY A 251 -4.08 -9.47 -13.04
N THR A 252 -3.95 -10.03 -11.83
CA THR A 252 -4.58 -9.48 -10.63
C THR A 252 -3.55 -9.01 -9.62
N ILE A 253 -3.92 -7.99 -8.86
CA ILE A 253 -3.16 -7.53 -7.70
C ILE A 253 -4.10 -7.36 -6.52
N THR A 254 -3.69 -7.86 -5.37
CA THR A 254 -4.42 -7.72 -4.11
C THR A 254 -3.63 -6.82 -3.17
N GLY A 255 -4.29 -5.89 -2.50
CA GLY A 255 -3.61 -4.98 -1.58
C GLY A 255 -4.58 -4.14 -0.76
N VAL A 256 -4.03 -3.41 0.21
CA VAL A 256 -4.75 -2.42 0.99
C VAL A 256 -4.80 -1.12 0.19
N PHE A 257 -6.00 -0.65 -0.11
CA PHE A 257 -6.19 0.65 -0.74
C PHE A 257 -6.00 1.76 0.29
N SER A 258 -5.12 2.71 0.02
CA SER A 258 -4.73 3.76 0.96
C SER A 258 -4.33 5.04 0.22
N ARG A 259 -3.76 5.99 0.97
CA ARG A 259 -3.19 7.25 0.49
C ARG A 259 -1.69 7.25 0.75
N ASP A 260 -0.92 7.95 -0.08
CA ASP A 260 0.52 8.09 0.16
C ASP A 260 0.80 8.88 1.45
N PHE A 261 2.04 8.82 1.95
CA PHE A 261 2.43 9.45 3.20
C PHE A 261 2.06 10.95 3.29
N ARG A 262 2.09 11.67 2.16
CA ARG A 262 1.79 13.11 2.10
C ARG A 262 0.35 13.41 1.68
N ASP A 263 -0.50 12.40 1.54
CA ASP A 263 -1.91 12.55 1.16
C ASP A 263 -2.11 13.33 -0.16
N ASN A 264 -1.26 13.06 -1.15
CA ASN A 264 -1.38 13.63 -2.49
C ASN A 264 -2.20 12.73 -3.42
N PHE A 265 -2.01 11.42 -3.35
CA PHE A 265 -2.62 10.45 -4.26
C PHE A 265 -2.94 9.12 -3.58
N ASN A 266 -3.80 8.34 -4.25
CA ASN A 266 -4.17 7.01 -3.79
C ASN A 266 -3.07 6.01 -4.15
N VAL A 267 -2.83 5.07 -3.24
CA VAL A 267 -1.86 3.99 -3.41
C VAL A 267 -2.48 2.64 -3.10
N LEU A 268 -1.89 1.60 -3.67
CA LEU A 268 -2.13 0.22 -3.29
C LEU A 268 -0.89 -0.33 -2.57
N VAL A 269 -1.07 -0.73 -1.32
CA VAL A 269 0.01 -1.29 -0.48
C VAL A 269 -0.20 -2.80 -0.36
N ILE A 270 0.77 -3.59 -0.82
CA ILE A 270 0.70 -5.06 -0.81
C ILE A 270 1.35 -5.65 0.44
N ASN A 271 0.93 -6.83 0.91
CA ASN A 271 1.59 -7.48 2.04
C ASN A 271 2.89 -8.17 1.61
N SER A 272 2.93 -8.73 0.40
CA SER A 272 4.09 -9.41 -0.16
C SER A 272 4.07 -9.41 -1.67
N SER A 273 5.19 -9.75 -2.31
CA SER A 273 5.26 -9.93 -3.76
C SER A 273 4.31 -11.03 -4.30
N ALA A 274 3.87 -11.97 -3.45
CA ALA A 274 2.91 -13.00 -3.84
C ALA A 274 1.48 -12.47 -4.04
N ASP A 275 1.19 -11.24 -3.61
CA ASP A 275 -0.11 -10.60 -3.83
C ASP A 275 -0.27 -10.06 -5.26
N ILE A 276 0.78 -10.14 -6.09
CA ILE A 276 0.72 -9.88 -7.52
C ILE A 276 0.70 -11.20 -8.27
N ASN A 277 -0.34 -11.38 -9.07
CA ASN A 277 -0.46 -12.51 -9.96
C ASN A 277 -0.69 -12.06 -11.42
N PHE A 278 0.41 -11.73 -12.12
CA PHE A 278 0.38 -11.36 -13.54
C PHE A 278 0.79 -12.56 -14.42
N ASP A 279 -0.01 -13.63 -14.34
CA ASP A 279 0.23 -14.88 -15.06
C ASP A 279 0.05 -14.76 -16.58
N SER A 280 -0.68 -13.75 -17.06
CA SER A 280 -0.90 -13.56 -18.49
C SER A 280 0.31 -12.88 -19.13
N THR A 281 0.84 -13.46 -20.20
CA THR A 281 1.88 -12.81 -21.02
C THR A 281 1.32 -11.70 -21.91
N GLU A 282 0.00 -11.68 -22.11
CA GLU A 282 -0.67 -10.68 -22.94
C GLU A 282 -0.82 -9.38 -22.15
N ARG A 283 -0.28 -8.30 -22.72
CA ARG A 283 -0.42 -6.94 -22.22
C ARG A 283 -1.40 -6.16 -23.08
N CYS A 284 -1.96 -5.10 -22.53
CA CYS A 284 -2.91 -4.21 -23.19
C CYS A 284 -2.27 -2.86 -23.54
N ASP A 285 -0.96 -2.86 -23.80
CA ASP A 285 -0.24 -1.66 -24.19
C ASP A 285 -0.87 -1.03 -25.44
N PRO A 286 -1.01 0.30 -25.51
CA PRO A 286 -1.44 0.98 -26.71
C PRO A 286 -0.56 0.59 -27.90
N ILE A 287 -1.15 0.43 -29.08
CA ILE A 287 -0.39 0.19 -30.31
C ILE A 287 0.44 1.43 -30.60
N ASP A 288 1.75 1.31 -30.36
CA ASP A 288 2.71 2.31 -30.80
C ASP A 288 2.93 2.14 -32.30
N PHE A 289 2.42 3.08 -33.10
CA PHE A 289 2.77 3.17 -34.51
C PHE A 289 4.15 3.82 -34.63
N SER A 290 5.19 3.04 -34.39
CA SER A 290 6.53 3.40 -34.83
C SER A 290 6.58 3.28 -36.35
N CYS A 291 6.23 4.37 -37.04
CA CYS A 291 6.58 4.55 -38.44
C CYS A 291 8.09 4.76 -38.53
N GLY A 292 8.85 3.68 -38.32
CA GLY A 292 10.28 3.65 -38.61
C GLY A 292 10.57 4.10 -40.05
N LEU A 293 11.83 4.14 -40.44
CA LEU A 293 12.19 4.55 -41.80
C LEU A 293 11.51 3.65 -42.84
N ALA A 294 10.45 4.17 -43.47
CA ALA A 294 9.69 3.43 -44.47
C ALA A 294 10.60 3.20 -45.69
N THR A 295 10.88 1.94 -46.00
CA THR A 295 11.65 1.55 -47.20
C THR A 295 10.86 1.77 -48.50
N THR A 296 9.55 1.98 -48.38
CA THR A 296 8.62 2.28 -49.47
C THR A 296 7.73 3.45 -49.07
N ILE A 297 7.53 4.39 -49.98
CA ILE A 297 6.62 5.53 -49.78
C ILE A 297 5.19 5.00 -49.65
N GLY A 298 4.51 5.34 -48.55
CA GLY A 298 3.12 5.00 -48.31
C GLY A 298 2.19 5.64 -49.35
N THR A 299 1.04 5.02 -49.62
CA THR A 299 0.07 5.51 -50.62
C THR A 299 -0.80 6.67 -50.14
N GLY A 300 -0.72 7.02 -48.84
CA GLY A 300 -1.46 8.12 -48.23
C GLY A 300 -0.50 9.11 -47.59
N ASN A 301 -0.76 10.41 -47.80
CA ASN A 301 -0.06 11.46 -47.07
C ASN A 301 -0.78 11.70 -45.74
N LEU A 302 -0.10 11.49 -44.62
CA LEU A 302 -0.68 11.68 -43.29
C LEU A 302 -0.69 13.15 -42.88
N LEU A 303 0.32 13.91 -43.31
CA LEU A 303 0.47 15.32 -42.98
C LEU A 303 0.96 16.08 -44.22
N TYR A 304 0.23 17.11 -44.63
CA TYR A 304 0.70 18.10 -45.59
C TYR A 304 0.71 19.44 -44.90
N GLU A 305 1.90 19.93 -44.54
CA GLU A 305 2.09 21.23 -43.92
C GLU A 305 3.20 21.98 -44.65
N ASP A 306 2.96 23.25 -44.94
CA ASP A 306 3.96 24.17 -45.51
C ASP A 306 4.59 25.07 -44.45
N PHE A 307 4.13 24.99 -43.19
CA PHE A 307 4.62 25.70 -42.01
C PHE A 307 4.59 27.23 -42.08
N GLU A 308 4.09 27.82 -43.17
CA GLU A 308 3.96 29.28 -43.33
C GLU A 308 3.08 29.95 -42.26
N PRO A 309 2.05 29.29 -41.68
CA PRO A 309 1.29 29.84 -40.55
C PRO A 309 2.07 29.89 -39.22
N GLN A 310 3.18 29.16 -39.12
CA GLN A 310 3.91 29.00 -37.87
C GLN A 310 4.73 30.25 -37.53
N ARG A 311 4.92 30.49 -36.23
CA ARG A 311 5.66 31.66 -35.74
C ARG A 311 7.13 31.31 -35.51
N ASN A 312 8.01 32.24 -35.86
CA ASN A 312 9.45 32.08 -35.66
C ASN A 312 9.81 31.93 -34.18
N ASN A 313 10.65 30.93 -33.85
CA ASN A 313 11.09 30.54 -32.50
C ASN A 313 9.91 30.30 -31.54
N ARG A 314 8.87 29.63 -32.03
CA ARG A 314 7.72 29.19 -31.24
C ARG A 314 7.40 27.75 -31.55
N PRO A 315 6.92 26.97 -30.55
CA PRO A 315 6.43 25.63 -30.78
C PRO A 315 5.40 25.61 -31.91
N ILE A 316 5.54 24.62 -32.79
CA ILE A 316 4.62 24.40 -33.90
C ILE A 316 3.28 23.93 -33.35
N GLU A 317 2.21 24.52 -33.86
CA GLU A 317 0.83 24.16 -33.59
C GLU A 317 0.17 23.76 -34.92
N ILE A 318 -0.20 22.49 -35.04
CA ILE A 318 -0.89 21.94 -36.21
C ILE A 318 -2.21 21.35 -35.72
N ASP A 319 -3.31 21.71 -36.36
CA ASP A 319 -4.63 21.24 -35.98
C ASP A 319 -4.70 19.70 -36.06
N GLY A 320 -5.04 19.07 -34.93
CA GLY A 320 -5.15 17.62 -34.82
C GLY A 320 -3.83 16.86 -34.67
N TRP A 321 -2.70 17.56 -34.46
CA TRP A 321 -1.39 16.95 -34.24
C TRP A 321 -0.75 17.46 -32.95
N THR A 322 -0.07 16.56 -32.22
CA THR A 322 0.62 16.92 -30.98
C THR A 322 2.12 17.03 -31.21
N ASN A 323 2.68 18.18 -30.82
CA ASN A 323 4.12 18.40 -30.80
C ASN A 323 4.74 17.73 -29.55
N TYR A 324 5.02 16.44 -29.66
CA TYR A 324 5.50 15.61 -28.55
C TYR A 324 7.02 15.67 -28.39
N ILE A 325 7.47 15.94 -27.16
CA ILE A 325 8.90 15.96 -26.82
C ILE A 325 9.31 14.55 -26.38
N GLU A 326 9.78 13.75 -27.32
CA GLU A 326 10.22 12.36 -27.05
C GLU A 326 11.48 12.32 -26.17
N ALA A 327 12.40 13.29 -26.34
CA ALA A 327 13.60 13.40 -25.52
C ALA A 327 14.04 14.87 -25.38
N GLY A 328 14.63 15.23 -24.24
CA GLY A 328 15.10 16.60 -23.97
C GLY A 328 14.01 17.54 -23.44
N THR A 329 14.18 18.85 -23.66
CA THR A 329 13.27 19.89 -23.12
C THR A 329 12.75 20.86 -24.19
N GLN A 330 13.02 20.61 -25.47
CA GLN A 330 12.64 21.48 -26.57
C GLN A 330 11.58 20.82 -27.45
N ALA A 331 10.54 21.58 -27.79
CA ALA A 331 9.54 21.20 -28.77
C ALA A 331 10.00 21.59 -30.18
N TRP A 332 9.35 21.06 -31.22
CA TRP A 332 9.59 21.52 -32.59
C TRP A 332 9.19 22.98 -32.74
N GLU A 333 10.08 23.83 -33.23
CA GLU A 333 9.79 25.25 -33.44
C GLU A 333 9.79 25.63 -34.92
N GLY A 334 8.93 26.58 -35.28
CA GLY A 334 8.98 27.22 -36.59
C GLY A 334 10.19 28.16 -36.64
N TYR A 335 10.95 28.11 -37.73
CA TYR A 335 12.16 28.90 -37.91
C TYR A 335 12.17 29.62 -39.25
N SER A 336 12.53 30.91 -39.25
CA SER A 336 12.79 31.67 -40.47
C SER A 336 13.99 32.62 -40.26
N SER A 337 14.83 32.74 -41.28
CA SER A 337 16.04 33.58 -41.25
C SER A 337 16.01 34.55 -42.43
N THR A 338 16.32 35.82 -42.16
CA THR A 338 16.45 36.87 -43.18
C THR A 338 17.91 37.31 -43.37
N SER A 339 18.87 36.50 -42.90
CA SER A 339 20.31 36.81 -42.94
C SER A 339 20.94 36.43 -44.29
N SER A 340 22.28 36.45 -44.39
CA SER A 340 23.01 36.12 -45.64
C SER A 340 22.75 34.70 -46.17
N ASN A 341 22.17 33.82 -45.34
CA ASN A 341 21.58 32.54 -45.74
C ASN A 341 20.08 32.56 -45.40
N ALA A 342 19.31 33.38 -46.11
CA ALA A 342 17.88 33.52 -45.86
C ALA A 342 17.13 32.21 -46.15
N SER A 343 16.19 31.85 -45.28
CA SER A 343 15.28 30.73 -45.56
C SER A 343 14.29 31.15 -46.64
N LEU A 344 13.86 30.20 -47.48
CA LEU A 344 12.86 30.44 -48.53
C LEU A 344 11.41 30.44 -48.01
N GLY A 345 11.22 30.38 -46.70
CA GLY A 345 9.95 30.25 -45.98
C GLY A 345 10.18 29.96 -44.49
N VAL A 346 9.12 29.58 -43.78
CA VAL A 346 9.21 29.05 -42.41
C VAL A 346 9.54 27.56 -42.49
N LEU A 347 10.57 27.12 -41.78
CA LEU A 347 11.09 25.74 -41.77
C LEU A 347 11.02 25.18 -40.34
N LEU A 348 11.04 23.85 -40.22
CA LEU A 348 11.26 23.17 -38.93
C LEU A 348 12.73 23.28 -38.49
N ASP A 349 12.97 23.71 -37.25
CA ASP A 349 14.30 23.60 -36.64
C ASP A 349 14.47 22.23 -35.96
N PHE A 350 15.52 21.50 -36.34
CA PHE A 350 15.75 20.12 -35.92
C PHE A 350 16.65 20.06 -34.68
N SER A 351 16.04 20.12 -33.49
CA SER A 351 16.65 19.68 -32.24
C SER A 351 15.81 18.57 -31.57
N LEU A 352 15.74 17.41 -32.23
CA LEU A 352 15.24 16.12 -31.71
C LEU A 352 13.88 16.11 -30.96
N PRO A 353 12.75 16.30 -31.67
CA PRO A 353 11.48 15.69 -31.24
C PRO A 353 10.85 14.77 -32.31
N VAL A 354 9.68 14.17 -32.03
CA VAL A 354 8.91 13.30 -32.95
C VAL A 354 7.46 13.78 -32.97
N LEU A 355 6.85 13.89 -34.17
CA LEU A 355 5.41 14.17 -34.27
C LEU A 355 4.62 12.88 -34.02
N VAL A 356 3.66 12.93 -33.10
CA VAL A 356 2.79 11.80 -32.76
C VAL A 356 1.34 12.19 -33.06
N ILE A 357 0.56 11.22 -33.57
CA ILE A 357 -0.87 11.35 -33.86
C ILE A 357 -1.67 11.28 -32.55
#